data_AF-A0A932D5F4-F1
#
_entry.id   AF-A0A932D5F4-F1
#
_cell.length_a   1.000
_cell.length_b   1.000
_cell.length_c   1.000
_cell.angle_alpha   90.00
_cell.angle_beta   90.00
_cell.angle_gamma   90.00
#
_symmetry.space_group_name_H-M   'P 1'
#
loop_
_entity.id
_entity.type
_entity.pdbx_description
1 polymer ?
#
loop_
_entity_poly.entity_id
_entity_poly.type
_entity_poly.pdbx_seq_one_letter_code
_entity_poly.pdbx_strand_id
1 'polypeptide(L)'
;MEFLKKHFEKILLSVVLLALAVAAAALPLKVSSVYQSLQDIKQRLIKKKATPMPPLDLSTNETLLARLDRPPPLKLSVEHNLFSPVKWERRPDGTLRKLLPHEYGPSAVTISNIVPLTLTINYQGLVGASEPRRYRFSVEKQAAARATDRSPKTAFAQVGQKNDTFMLKDIMGPPESPTELVLELSDDKTVASVSTNKPFKRVAGYMADLLYRPENKFFDNKRVGDKVNLSKVDYKIVSITDSEVILEDPTTKRTPIRRR
;
A
#
# COMPACT_ATOMS: atom_id res chain seq x y z
N MET A 1 -113.93 36.08 9.86
CA MET A 1 -112.52 36.20 9.42
C MET A 1 -112.01 37.65 9.34
N GLU A 2 -112.82 38.69 9.59
CA GLU A 2 -112.38 40.10 9.59
C GLU A 2 -111.49 40.47 10.81
N PHE A 3 -111.77 39.90 11.98
CA PHE A 3 -111.11 40.26 13.24
C PHE A 3 -109.65 39.79 13.32
N LEU A 4 -109.37 38.57 12.84
CA LEU A 4 -107.99 38.04 12.79
C LEU A 4 -107.13 38.79 11.76
N LYS A 5 -107.69 39.33 10.67
CA LYS A 5 -106.93 40.13 9.69
C LYS A 5 -106.60 41.54 10.20
N LYS A 6 -107.51 42.20 10.93
CA LYS A 6 -107.30 43.57 11.45
C LYS A 6 -106.39 43.64 12.69
N HIS A 7 -106.21 42.53 13.42
CA HIS A 7 -105.38 42.47 14.64
C HIS A 7 -104.25 41.44 14.58
N PHE A 8 -103.94 40.92 13.38
CA PHE A 8 -102.87 39.94 13.17
C PHE A 8 -101.52 40.41 13.74
N GLU A 9 -101.15 41.66 13.49
CA GLU A 9 -99.90 42.25 13.97
C GLU A 9 -99.82 42.28 15.51
N LYS A 10 -100.92 42.63 16.19
CA LYS A 10 -100.96 42.67 17.66
C LYS A 10 -100.89 41.28 18.29
N ILE A 11 -101.54 40.29 17.66
CA ILE A 11 -101.48 38.88 18.11
C ILE A 11 -100.07 38.33 17.90
N LEU A 12 -99.46 38.56 16.74
CA LEU A 12 -98.08 38.15 16.46
C LEU A 12 -97.10 38.79 17.45
N LEU A 13 -97.25 40.10 17.71
CA LEU A 13 -96.39 40.83 18.64
C LEU A 13 -96.56 40.32 20.08
N SER A 14 -97.78 39.99 20.50
CA SER A 14 -98.05 39.33 21.79
C SER A 14 -97.35 37.98 21.92
N VAL A 15 -97.43 37.13 20.89
CA VAL A 15 -96.76 35.80 20.88
C VAL A 15 -95.24 35.95 20.93
N VAL A 16 -94.67 36.89 20.17
CA VAL A 16 -93.22 37.17 20.18
C VAL A 16 -92.78 37.70 21.54
N LEU A 17 -93.55 38.62 22.15
CA LEU A 17 -93.24 39.16 23.48
C LEU A 17 -93.29 38.06 24.55
N LEU A 18 -94.27 37.16 24.48
CA LEU A 18 -94.39 36.02 25.39
C LEU A 18 -93.24 35.03 25.22
N ALA A 19 -92.85 34.73 23.98
CA ALA A 19 -91.67 33.89 23.70
C ALA A 19 -90.37 34.52 24.25
N LEU A 20 -90.23 35.84 24.14
CA LEU A 20 -89.06 36.57 24.65
C LEU A 20 -89.04 36.58 26.19
N ALA A 21 -90.20 36.72 26.84
CA ALA A 21 -90.32 36.61 28.30
C ALA A 21 -89.96 35.21 28.79
N VAL A 22 -90.42 34.15 28.10
CA VAL A 22 -90.04 32.77 28.41
C VAL A 22 -88.54 32.53 28.22
N ALA A 23 -87.95 33.05 27.13
CA ALA A 23 -86.51 32.96 26.91
C ALA A 23 -85.71 33.69 28.00
N ALA A 24 -86.13 34.90 28.38
CA ALA A 24 -85.49 35.69 29.44
C ALA A 24 -85.55 34.97 30.80
N ALA A 25 -86.67 34.30 31.12
CA ALA A 25 -86.79 33.49 32.34
C ALA A 25 -85.95 32.19 32.29
N ALA A 26 -85.71 31.63 31.10
CA ALA A 26 -84.91 30.41 30.94
C ALA A 26 -83.39 30.67 30.94
N LEU A 27 -82.94 31.89 30.59
CA LEU A 27 -81.52 32.24 30.54
C LEU A 27 -80.77 32.04 31.88
N PRO A 28 -81.29 32.48 33.05
CA PRO A 28 -80.63 32.26 34.34
C PRO A 28 -80.36 30.78 34.66
N LEU A 29 -81.28 29.89 34.29
CA LEU A 29 -81.15 28.44 34.49
C LEU A 29 -80.05 27.83 33.62
N LYS A 30 -79.88 28.33 32.39
CA LYS A 30 -78.78 27.90 31.52
C LYS A 30 -77.44 28.44 32.00
N VAL A 31 -77.39 29.69 32.44
CA VAL A 31 -76.17 30.32 32.96
C VAL A 31 -75.63 29.57 34.18
N SER A 32 -76.49 29.18 35.13
CA SER A 32 -76.06 28.42 36.31
C SER A 32 -75.48 27.05 35.96
N SER A 33 -76.05 26.34 34.99
CA SER A 33 -75.53 25.05 34.51
C SER A 33 -74.14 25.18 33.84
N VAL A 34 -73.88 26.30 33.16
CA VAL A 34 -72.57 26.59 32.57
C VAL A 34 -71.54 26.88 33.66
N TYR A 35 -71.89 27.68 34.67
CA TYR A 35 -71.00 27.93 35.80
C TYR A 35 -70.63 26.64 36.56
N GLN A 36 -71.58 25.74 36.76
CA GLN A 36 -71.33 24.43 37.38
C GLN A 36 -70.39 23.56 36.53
N SER A 37 -70.62 23.47 35.22
CA SER A 37 -69.74 22.67 34.35
C SER A 37 -68.32 23.24 34.27
N LEU A 38 -68.16 24.57 34.29
CA LEU A 38 -66.85 25.21 34.37
C LEU A 38 -66.15 24.95 35.71
N GLN A 39 -66.89 24.94 36.83
CA GLN A 39 -66.33 24.57 38.12
C GLN A 39 -65.89 23.10 38.16
N ASP A 40 -66.68 22.19 37.59
CA ASP A 40 -66.32 20.78 37.49
C ASP A 40 -65.07 20.56 36.64
N ILE A 41 -64.97 21.24 35.48
CA ILE A 41 -63.78 21.20 34.63
C ILE A 41 -62.56 21.72 35.40
N LYS A 42 -62.71 22.85 36.10
CA LYS A 42 -61.64 23.43 36.91
C LYS A 42 -61.19 22.46 38.01
N GLN A 43 -62.12 21.82 38.71
CA GLN A 43 -61.79 20.83 39.74
C GLN A 43 -61.11 19.58 39.17
N ARG A 44 -61.55 19.09 38.00
CA ARG A 44 -60.91 17.94 37.31
C ARG A 44 -59.47 18.25 36.91
N LEU A 45 -59.21 19.47 36.43
CA LEU A 45 -57.87 19.91 36.07
C LEU A 45 -56.96 20.04 37.30
N ILE A 46 -57.45 20.60 38.41
CA ILE A 46 -56.68 20.75 39.66
C ILE A 46 -56.37 19.39 40.30
N LYS A 47 -57.29 18.41 40.21
CA LYS A 47 -57.13 17.08 40.81
C LYS A 47 -56.34 16.08 39.95
N LYS A 48 -55.87 16.46 38.76
CA LYS A 48 -55.06 15.56 37.92
C LYS A 48 -53.69 15.39 38.56
N LYS A 49 -53.55 14.38 39.43
CA LYS A 49 -52.29 13.99 40.06
C LYS A 49 -51.25 13.79 38.95
N ALA A 50 -50.19 14.58 38.99
CA ALA A 50 -49.12 14.52 38.01
C ALA A 50 -48.56 13.09 37.97
N THR A 51 -48.47 12.51 36.79
CA THR A 51 -47.81 11.22 36.61
C THR A 51 -46.37 11.36 37.09
N PRO A 52 -45.89 10.53 38.03
CA PRO A 52 -44.50 10.59 38.43
C PRO A 52 -43.62 10.36 37.21
N MET A 53 -42.57 11.15 37.06
CA MET A 53 -41.62 10.98 35.96
C MET A 53 -41.00 9.57 36.05
N PRO A 54 -40.79 8.88 34.92
CA PRO A 54 -40.06 7.63 34.92
C PRO A 54 -38.66 7.86 35.51
N PRO A 55 -38.10 6.88 36.24
CA PRO A 55 -36.78 7.01 36.83
C PRO A 55 -35.74 7.27 35.74
N LEU A 56 -34.77 8.14 36.06
CA LEU A 56 -33.68 8.48 35.14
C LEU A 56 -32.82 7.23 34.89
N ASP A 57 -32.74 6.79 33.63
CA ASP A 57 -31.91 5.65 33.26
C ASP A 57 -30.44 6.07 33.25
N LEU A 58 -29.71 5.59 34.27
CA LEU A 58 -28.27 5.83 34.44
C LEU A 58 -27.42 4.65 33.95
N SER A 59 -28.00 3.62 33.35
CA SER A 59 -27.29 2.41 32.92
C SER A 59 -26.09 2.70 32.01
N THR A 60 -26.21 3.70 31.14
CA THR A 60 -25.12 4.13 30.24
C THR A 60 -23.96 4.75 31.04
N ASN A 61 -24.25 5.53 32.08
CA ASN A 61 -23.20 6.14 32.92
C ASN A 61 -22.51 5.09 33.80
N GLU A 62 -23.27 4.15 34.35
CA GLU A 62 -22.73 3.05 35.14
C GLU A 62 -21.83 2.14 34.31
N THR A 63 -22.21 1.83 33.06
CA THR A 63 -21.35 1.05 32.16
C THR A 63 -20.08 1.78 31.75
N LEU A 64 -20.10 3.12 31.65
CA LEU A 64 -18.91 3.92 31.40
C LEU A 64 -17.97 3.93 32.62
N LEU A 65 -18.51 4.09 33.84
CA LEU A 65 -17.72 4.01 35.07
C LEU A 65 -17.08 2.62 35.23
N ALA A 66 -17.83 1.55 34.97
CA ALA A 66 -17.31 0.18 35.03
C ALA A 66 -16.17 -0.08 34.02
N ARG A 67 -16.16 0.60 32.87
CA ARG A 67 -15.06 0.52 31.89
C ARG A 67 -13.81 1.29 32.34
N LEU A 68 -13.96 2.34 33.15
CA LEU A 68 -12.82 3.08 33.71
C LEU A 68 -12.14 2.28 34.83
N ASP A 69 -12.91 1.61 35.67
CA ASP A 69 -12.36 0.73 36.72
C ASP A 69 -11.71 -0.54 36.15
N ARG A 70 -12.19 -1.00 34.99
CA ARG A 70 -11.66 -2.18 34.28
C ARG A 70 -11.46 -1.86 32.81
N PRO A 71 -10.38 -1.14 32.45
CA PRO A 71 -10.11 -0.81 31.06
C PRO A 71 -9.94 -2.11 30.26
N PRO A 72 -10.66 -2.29 29.14
CA PRO A 72 -10.49 -3.48 28.32
C PRO A 72 -9.06 -3.53 27.77
N PRO A 73 -8.48 -4.74 27.60
CA PRO A 73 -7.14 -4.87 27.04
C PRO A 73 -7.13 -4.28 25.63
N LEU A 74 -6.20 -3.36 25.41
CA LEU A 74 -6.01 -2.68 24.13
C LEU A 74 -5.61 -3.72 23.06
N LYS A 75 -6.51 -4.01 22.13
CA LYS A 75 -6.26 -4.96 21.03
C LYS A 75 -5.66 -4.21 19.83
N LEU A 76 -4.33 -4.23 19.72
CA LEU A 76 -3.56 -3.54 18.68
C LEU A 76 -3.29 -4.38 17.41
N SER A 77 -3.83 -5.60 17.32
CA SER A 77 -3.41 -6.60 16.34
C SER A 77 -4.51 -7.06 15.37
N VAL A 78 -5.59 -6.30 15.20
CA VAL A 78 -6.68 -6.64 14.26
C VAL A 78 -6.45 -5.97 12.91
N GLU A 79 -6.91 -6.60 11.82
CA GLU A 79 -6.66 -6.25 10.41
C GLU A 79 -6.74 -4.75 10.10
N HIS A 80 -7.67 -3.99 10.69
CA HIS A 80 -7.73 -2.54 10.48
C HIS A 80 -8.09 -1.81 11.79
N ASN A 81 -7.11 -1.25 12.48
CA ASN A 81 -7.34 -0.13 13.38
C ASN A 81 -6.09 0.77 13.49
N LEU A 82 -6.10 1.82 12.65
CA LEU A 82 -5.47 3.13 12.80
C LEU A 82 -4.38 3.30 13.88
N PHE A 83 -3.23 2.67 13.67
CA PHE A 83 -1.91 3.23 13.99
C PHE A 83 -1.00 2.70 12.90
N SER A 84 -0.21 3.56 12.25
CA SER A 84 0.85 3.08 11.35
C SER A 84 1.59 1.96 12.08
N PRO A 85 1.66 0.72 11.55
CA PRO A 85 2.25 -0.39 12.26
C PRO A 85 3.75 -0.14 12.36
N VAL A 86 4.15 0.55 13.42
CA VAL A 86 5.54 0.82 13.70
C VAL A 86 6.05 -0.36 14.50
N LYS A 87 7.07 -1.02 13.98
CA LYS A 87 7.68 -2.13 14.70
C LYS A 87 8.36 -1.59 15.95
N TRP A 88 8.12 -2.25 17.07
CA TRP A 88 8.76 -1.92 18.35
C TRP A 88 9.88 -2.92 18.59
N GLU A 89 11.06 -2.41 18.94
CA GLU A 89 12.21 -3.21 19.35
C GLU A 89 12.36 -3.11 20.87
N ARG A 90 12.48 -4.25 21.54
CA ARG A 90 12.79 -4.30 22.97
C ARG A 90 14.30 -4.27 23.14
N ARG A 91 14.81 -3.24 23.80
CA ARG A 91 16.22 -3.11 24.13
C ARG A 91 16.62 -4.07 25.26
N PRO A 92 17.93 -4.33 25.45
CA PRO A 92 18.44 -5.16 26.55
C PRO A 92 18.03 -4.65 27.95
N ASP A 93 17.78 -3.35 28.09
CA ASP A 93 17.28 -2.68 29.30
C ASP A 93 15.77 -2.90 29.56
N GLY A 94 15.08 -3.63 28.68
CA GLY A 94 13.65 -3.90 28.75
C GLY A 94 12.74 -2.78 28.22
N THR A 95 13.30 -1.63 27.83
CA THR A 95 12.54 -0.51 27.24
C THR A 95 12.14 -0.82 25.80
N LEU A 96 10.98 -0.29 25.38
CA LEU A 96 10.50 -0.41 24.00
C LEU A 96 10.92 0.83 23.21
N ARG A 97 11.68 0.62 22.14
CA ARG A 97 12.01 1.67 21.17
C ARG A 97 11.16 1.50 19.92
N LYS A 98 10.56 2.61 19.48
CA LYS A 98 9.87 2.72 18.20
C LYS A 98 10.90 2.70 17.06
N LEU A 99 10.81 1.74 16.13
CA LEU A 99 11.67 1.72 14.93
C LEU A 99 11.06 2.57 13.83
N LEU A 100 11.78 3.56 13.32
CA LEU A 100 11.28 4.35 12.20
C LEU A 100 11.28 3.50 10.90
N PRO A 101 10.44 3.82 9.90
CA PRO A 101 10.35 3.03 8.67
C PRO A 101 11.67 2.89 7.89
N HIS A 102 12.61 3.83 8.06
CA HIS A 102 13.93 3.79 7.43
C HIS A 102 14.98 3.05 8.27
N GLU A 103 14.66 2.67 9.50
CA GLU A 103 15.56 1.96 10.42
C GLU A 103 15.36 0.44 10.38
N TYR A 104 14.41 -0.04 9.56
CA TYR A 104 14.09 -1.46 9.46
C TYR A 104 13.83 -1.91 8.02
N GLY A 105 14.08 -3.19 7.75
CA GLY A 105 13.76 -3.84 6.47
C GLY A 105 14.64 -3.32 5.32
N PRO A 106 14.15 -3.35 4.07
CA PRO A 106 14.98 -2.98 2.91
C PRO A 106 15.44 -1.52 2.93
N SER A 107 14.70 -0.62 3.59
CA SER A 107 15.05 0.80 3.69
C SER A 107 16.23 1.11 4.60
N ALA A 108 16.59 0.19 5.52
CA ALA A 108 17.76 0.34 6.40
C ALA A 108 19.03 -0.31 5.85
N VAL A 109 18.93 -0.93 4.66
CA VAL A 109 20.09 -1.47 3.96
C VAL A 109 20.89 -0.31 3.36
N THR A 110 22.20 -0.38 3.50
CA THR A 110 23.14 0.57 2.91
C THR A 110 24.05 -0.16 1.93
N ILE A 111 24.30 0.47 0.77
CA ILE A 111 25.22 -0.06 -0.24
C ILE A 111 26.63 0.33 0.19
N SER A 112 27.47 -0.67 0.45
CA SER A 112 28.87 -0.46 0.85
C SER A 112 29.75 -0.26 -0.37
N ASN A 113 29.56 -1.09 -1.39
CA ASN A 113 30.35 -1.05 -2.62
C ASN A 113 29.54 -1.60 -3.80
N ILE A 114 29.83 -1.11 -5.01
CA ILE A 114 29.29 -1.63 -6.27
C ILE A 114 30.46 -1.86 -7.22
N VAL A 115 30.58 -3.09 -7.72
CA VAL A 115 31.64 -3.51 -8.63
C VAL A 115 31.04 -3.86 -9.99
N PRO A 116 31.49 -3.23 -11.09
CA PRO A 116 31.05 -3.59 -12.43
C PRO A 116 31.56 -4.98 -12.81
N LEU A 117 30.67 -5.79 -13.39
CA LEU A 117 30.98 -7.12 -13.92
C LEU A 117 31.18 -7.02 -15.43
N THR A 118 32.31 -7.53 -15.90
CA THR A 118 32.72 -7.36 -17.31
C THR A 118 32.59 -8.64 -18.13
N LEU A 119 32.24 -8.46 -19.40
CA LEU A 119 32.46 -9.43 -20.46
C LEU A 119 33.78 -9.07 -21.13
N THR A 120 34.76 -9.97 -21.05
CA THR A 120 36.06 -9.80 -21.72
C THR A 120 36.25 -10.88 -22.78
N ILE A 121 36.56 -10.47 -24.01
CA ILE A 121 36.90 -11.37 -25.11
C ILE A 121 38.32 -11.03 -25.57
N ASN A 122 39.22 -12.00 -25.46
CA ASN A 122 40.61 -11.86 -25.86
C ASN A 122 40.95 -12.85 -26.98
N TYR A 123 41.61 -12.38 -28.03
CA TYR A 123 42.13 -13.24 -29.09
C TYR A 123 43.47 -13.86 -28.65
N GLN A 124 43.60 -15.18 -28.77
CA GLN A 124 44.79 -15.91 -28.33
C GLN A 124 45.65 -16.45 -29.47
N GLY A 125 45.12 -16.53 -30.70
CA GLY A 125 45.86 -17.02 -31.85
C GLY A 125 45.08 -17.99 -32.73
N LEU A 126 45.77 -18.52 -33.74
CA LEU A 126 45.25 -19.50 -34.68
C LEU A 126 45.38 -20.94 -34.14
N VAL A 127 44.49 -21.82 -34.58
CA VAL A 127 44.47 -23.24 -34.17
C VAL A 127 44.36 -24.11 -35.40
N GLY A 128 45.44 -24.84 -35.69
CA GLY A 128 45.57 -25.72 -36.84
C GLY A 128 46.01 -24.98 -38.10
N ALA A 129 46.80 -25.65 -38.95
CA ALA A 129 47.30 -25.13 -40.21
C ALA A 129 46.41 -25.49 -41.42
N SER A 130 45.25 -26.10 -41.17
CA SER A 130 44.34 -26.65 -42.19
C SER A 130 43.09 -25.81 -42.35
N GLU A 131 42.63 -25.62 -43.58
CA GLU A 131 41.35 -24.98 -43.90
C GLU A 131 40.18 -25.93 -43.57
N PRO A 132 39.10 -25.47 -42.92
CA PRO A 132 38.83 -24.09 -42.48
C PRO A 132 39.53 -23.71 -41.17
N ARG A 133 40.25 -22.57 -41.20
CA ARG A 133 41.02 -22.05 -40.05
C ARG A 133 40.15 -21.79 -38.83
N ARG A 134 40.64 -22.18 -37.65
CA ARG A 134 39.98 -21.93 -36.36
C ARG A 134 40.75 -20.90 -35.55
N TYR A 135 40.04 -19.94 -35.00
CA TYR A 135 40.60 -18.90 -34.15
C TYR A 135 40.28 -19.20 -32.69
N ARG A 136 41.27 -19.06 -31.82
CA ARG A 136 41.15 -19.25 -30.37
C ARG A 136 40.87 -17.93 -29.69
N PHE A 137 39.87 -17.93 -28.83
CA PHE A 137 39.51 -16.81 -27.97
C PHE A 137 39.45 -17.26 -26.52
N SER A 138 39.83 -16.38 -25.61
CA SER A 138 39.51 -16.49 -24.18
C SER A 138 38.32 -15.59 -23.88
N VAL A 139 37.25 -16.18 -23.34
CA VAL A 139 36.01 -15.50 -23.03
C VAL A 139 35.76 -15.57 -21.54
N GLU A 140 35.72 -14.42 -20.87
CA GLU A 140 35.40 -14.31 -19.45
C GLU A 140 34.04 -13.61 -19.28
N LYS A 141 33.10 -14.28 -18.60
CA LYS A 141 31.72 -13.79 -18.41
C LYS A 141 31.44 -13.53 -16.93
N GLN A 142 31.94 -12.44 -16.37
CA GLN A 142 31.81 -12.19 -14.93
C GLN A 142 30.34 -12.04 -14.48
N ALA A 143 29.42 -11.68 -15.38
CA ALA A 143 27.99 -11.55 -15.11
C ALA A 143 27.18 -12.86 -15.28
N ALA A 144 27.82 -14.00 -15.57
CA ALA A 144 27.11 -15.26 -15.74
C ALA A 144 26.38 -15.72 -14.46
N ALA A 145 25.19 -16.30 -14.63
CA ALA A 145 24.34 -16.75 -13.53
C ALA A 145 25.05 -17.81 -12.66
N ARG A 146 25.68 -18.81 -13.28
CA ARG A 146 26.40 -19.88 -12.59
C ARG A 146 27.85 -19.50 -12.36
N ALA A 147 28.39 -19.83 -11.18
CA ALA A 147 29.78 -19.51 -10.81
C ALA A 147 30.81 -20.12 -11.78
N THR A 148 30.61 -21.37 -12.21
CA THR A 148 31.49 -22.10 -13.14
C THR A 148 31.58 -21.48 -14.54
N ASP A 149 30.60 -20.65 -14.91
CA ASP A 149 30.57 -19.99 -16.22
C ASP A 149 31.26 -18.62 -16.21
N ARG A 150 31.72 -18.15 -15.04
CA ARG A 150 32.33 -16.83 -14.86
C ARG A 150 33.82 -16.80 -15.19
N SER A 151 34.53 -17.91 -14.97
CA SER A 151 35.96 -18.03 -15.27
C SER A 151 36.23 -17.97 -16.77
N PRO A 152 37.44 -17.55 -17.19
CA PRO A 152 37.80 -17.53 -18.60
C PRO A 152 37.72 -18.93 -19.21
N LYS A 153 36.97 -19.06 -20.31
CA LYS A 153 36.84 -20.29 -21.09
C LYS A 153 37.41 -20.10 -22.49
N THR A 154 38.04 -21.13 -23.01
CA THR A 154 38.55 -21.15 -24.38
C THR A 154 37.40 -21.40 -25.33
N ALA A 155 37.18 -20.48 -26.27
CA ALA A 155 36.24 -20.63 -27.37
C ALA A 155 36.99 -20.73 -28.69
N PHE A 156 36.52 -21.59 -29.58
CA PHE A 156 36.99 -21.67 -30.96
C PHE A 156 35.90 -21.13 -31.88
N ALA A 157 36.30 -20.38 -32.90
CA ALA A 157 35.36 -19.89 -33.91
C ALA A 157 35.97 -19.95 -35.32
N GLN A 158 35.11 -20.19 -36.30
CA GLN A 158 35.37 -20.06 -37.73
C GLN A 158 34.51 -18.94 -38.30
N VAL A 159 34.91 -18.36 -39.43
CA VAL A 159 34.14 -17.29 -40.08
C VAL A 159 32.74 -17.81 -40.43
N GLY A 160 31.71 -17.06 -40.04
CA GLY A 160 30.30 -17.43 -40.23
C GLY A 160 29.77 -18.46 -39.22
N GLN A 161 30.62 -19.01 -38.33
CA GLN A 161 30.17 -19.95 -37.31
C GLN A 161 29.74 -19.22 -36.04
N LYS A 162 28.51 -19.50 -35.59
CA LYS A 162 27.97 -19.01 -34.32
C LYS A 162 28.37 -19.93 -33.16
N ASN A 163 28.80 -19.33 -32.06
CA ASN A 163 29.00 -19.98 -30.77
C ASN A 163 28.04 -19.38 -29.72
N ASP A 164 28.04 -19.89 -28.50
CA ASP A 164 27.16 -19.47 -27.40
C ASP A 164 27.31 -17.99 -27.02
N THR A 165 28.47 -17.38 -27.31
CA THR A 165 28.77 -15.99 -26.91
C THR A 165 28.78 -15.01 -28.07
N PHE A 166 29.32 -15.43 -29.21
CA PHE A 166 29.49 -14.57 -30.37
C PHE A 166 29.54 -15.41 -31.65
N MET A 167 29.40 -14.72 -32.78
CA MET A 167 29.67 -15.23 -34.12
C MET A 167 30.84 -14.46 -34.70
N LEU A 168 31.83 -15.15 -35.27
CA LEU A 168 32.92 -14.50 -35.99
C LEU A 168 32.38 -14.09 -37.37
N LYS A 169 32.17 -12.79 -37.58
CA LYS A 169 31.59 -12.26 -38.82
C LYS A 169 32.62 -12.13 -39.91
N ASP A 170 33.74 -11.48 -39.59
CA ASP A 170 34.74 -11.13 -40.58
C ASP A 170 36.13 -11.00 -39.94
N ILE A 171 37.14 -11.05 -40.79
CA ILE A 171 38.55 -10.99 -40.42
C ILE A 171 39.22 -9.93 -41.27
N MET A 172 39.79 -8.93 -40.60
CA MET A 172 40.56 -7.88 -41.25
C MET A 172 42.04 -8.26 -41.25
N GLY A 173 42.65 -8.20 -42.43
CA GLY A 173 44.06 -8.49 -42.64
C GLY A 173 44.35 -9.96 -42.99
N PRO A 174 45.63 -10.38 -42.97
CA PRO A 174 46.03 -11.72 -43.36
C PRO A 174 45.42 -12.78 -42.42
N PRO A 175 44.80 -13.86 -42.94
CA PRO A 175 44.19 -14.88 -42.08
C PRO A 175 45.19 -15.71 -41.26
N GLU A 176 46.51 -15.52 -41.42
CA GLU A 176 47.53 -16.10 -40.52
C GLU A 176 47.85 -15.19 -39.33
N SER A 177 47.68 -13.88 -39.52
CA SER A 177 47.95 -12.85 -38.52
C SER A 177 46.90 -11.73 -38.68
N PRO A 178 45.67 -11.96 -38.19
CA PRO A 178 44.59 -11.01 -38.36
C PRO A 178 44.91 -9.72 -37.60
N THR A 179 44.69 -8.58 -38.24
CA THR A 179 44.84 -7.26 -37.61
C THR A 179 43.67 -6.99 -36.67
N GLU A 180 42.45 -7.29 -37.13
CA GLU A 180 41.24 -7.20 -36.32
C GLU A 180 40.28 -8.35 -36.66
N LEU A 181 39.60 -8.88 -35.66
CA LEU A 181 38.53 -9.86 -35.81
C LEU A 181 37.20 -9.20 -35.42
N VAL A 182 36.25 -9.24 -36.35
CA VAL A 182 34.93 -8.64 -36.17
C VAL A 182 33.97 -9.71 -35.65
N LEU A 183 33.55 -9.56 -34.40
CA LEU A 183 32.64 -10.45 -33.71
C LEU A 183 31.25 -9.83 -33.62
N GLU A 184 30.21 -10.63 -33.76
CA GLU A 184 28.83 -10.25 -33.41
C GLU A 184 28.45 -10.95 -32.11
N LEU A 185 28.14 -10.19 -31.06
CA LEU A 185 27.72 -10.75 -29.78
C LEU A 185 26.32 -11.36 -29.89
N SER A 186 26.15 -12.56 -29.34
CA SER A 186 24.87 -13.28 -29.39
C SER A 186 23.74 -12.60 -28.60
N ASP A 187 24.09 -11.84 -27.56
CA ASP A 187 23.11 -11.24 -26.64
C ASP A 187 22.36 -10.09 -27.32
N ASP A 188 23.09 -9.12 -27.88
CA ASP A 188 22.52 -7.86 -28.38
C ASP A 188 22.73 -7.65 -29.89
N LYS A 189 23.34 -8.63 -30.59
CA LYS A 189 23.77 -8.53 -31.99
C LYS A 189 24.70 -7.34 -32.27
N THR A 190 25.37 -6.86 -31.23
CA THR A 190 26.33 -5.77 -31.33
C THR A 190 27.62 -6.27 -31.97
N VAL A 191 28.19 -5.43 -32.84
CA VAL A 191 29.45 -5.74 -33.52
C VAL A 191 30.60 -5.23 -32.65
N ALA A 192 31.52 -6.13 -32.30
CA ALA A 192 32.70 -5.88 -31.49
C ALA A 192 33.96 -6.20 -32.31
N SER A 193 34.96 -5.32 -32.28
CA SER A 193 36.28 -5.62 -32.84
C SER A 193 37.23 -6.07 -31.73
N VAL A 194 37.99 -7.13 -32.01
CA VAL A 194 39.02 -7.68 -31.13
C VAL A 194 40.32 -7.77 -31.91
N SER A 195 41.43 -7.36 -31.29
CA SER A 195 42.77 -7.59 -31.85
C SER A 195 43.67 -8.24 -30.81
N THR A 196 44.84 -8.74 -31.24
CA THR A 196 45.82 -9.40 -30.36
C THR A 196 46.21 -8.54 -29.15
N ASN A 197 46.28 -7.22 -29.33
CA ASN A 197 46.69 -6.28 -28.29
C ASN A 197 45.53 -5.53 -27.64
N LYS A 198 44.29 -5.70 -28.14
CA LYS A 198 43.12 -4.98 -27.65
C LYS A 198 41.97 -5.97 -27.41
N PRO A 199 41.84 -6.50 -26.19
CA PRO A 199 40.69 -7.32 -25.84
C PRO A 199 39.43 -6.43 -25.83
N PHE A 200 38.31 -7.00 -26.25
CA PHE A 200 37.02 -6.34 -26.10
C PHE A 200 36.57 -6.46 -24.65
N LYS A 201 36.17 -5.33 -24.04
CA LYS A 201 35.65 -5.26 -22.68
C LYS A 201 34.36 -4.46 -22.66
N ARG A 202 33.32 -5.02 -22.03
CA ARG A 202 32.03 -4.34 -21.83
C ARG A 202 31.48 -4.65 -20.44
N VAL A 203 30.84 -3.67 -19.81
CA VAL A 203 30.09 -3.92 -18.57
C VAL A 203 28.81 -4.69 -18.91
N ALA A 204 28.68 -5.89 -18.37
CA ALA A 204 27.54 -6.79 -18.59
C ALA A 204 26.60 -6.87 -17.37
N GLY A 205 27.00 -6.30 -16.23
CA GLY A 205 26.18 -6.24 -15.03
C GLY A 205 26.94 -5.63 -13.86
N TYR A 206 26.36 -5.74 -12.67
CA TYR A 206 26.93 -5.21 -11.44
C TYR A 206 26.80 -6.22 -10.30
N MET A 207 27.71 -6.12 -9.35
CA MET A 207 27.71 -6.82 -8.08
C MET A 207 27.72 -5.78 -6.97
N ALA A 208 27.01 -6.05 -5.87
CA ALA A 208 26.91 -5.11 -4.76
C ALA A 208 27.23 -5.77 -3.42
N ASP A 209 27.88 -5.01 -2.56
CA ASP A 209 28.07 -5.34 -1.16
C ASP A 209 27.06 -4.54 -0.34
N LEU A 210 26.24 -5.23 0.46
CA LEU A 210 25.16 -4.63 1.24
C LEU A 210 25.43 -4.78 2.73
N LEU A 211 25.19 -3.71 3.49
CA LEU A 211 25.26 -3.70 4.94
C LEU A 211 23.88 -3.42 5.51
N TYR A 212 23.39 -4.33 6.35
CA TYR A 212 22.18 -4.17 7.13
C TYR A 212 22.52 -3.88 8.59
N ARG A 213 22.57 -2.59 8.93
CA ARG A 213 22.98 -2.11 10.26
C ARG A 213 22.13 -2.62 11.43
N PRO A 214 20.80 -2.76 11.34
CA PRO A 214 19.97 -3.18 12.48
C PRO A 214 20.38 -4.54 13.07
N GLU A 215 20.84 -5.47 12.24
CA GLU A 215 21.34 -6.78 12.69
C GLU A 215 22.86 -6.93 12.52
N ASN A 216 23.54 -5.83 12.17
CA ASN A 216 24.96 -5.81 11.79
C ASN A 216 25.34 -6.93 10.81
N LYS A 217 24.47 -7.20 9.83
CA LYS A 217 24.66 -8.24 8.83
C LYS A 217 25.32 -7.66 7.58
N PHE A 218 26.39 -8.30 7.13
CA PHE A 218 27.05 -7.98 5.88
C PHE A 218 26.72 -9.02 4.82
N PHE A 219 26.43 -8.55 3.61
CA PHE A 219 26.12 -9.38 2.46
C PHE A 219 27.10 -8.99 1.35
N ASP A 220 28.13 -9.79 1.20
CA ASP A 220 29.19 -9.58 0.22
C ASP A 220 28.83 -10.21 -1.14
N ASN A 221 29.41 -9.64 -2.19
CA ASN A 221 29.44 -10.20 -3.54
C ASN A 221 28.05 -10.56 -4.10
N LYS A 222 27.02 -9.80 -3.71
CA LYS A 222 25.63 -10.11 -4.08
C LYS A 222 25.33 -9.70 -5.51
N ARG A 223 24.56 -10.56 -6.18
CA ARG A 223 24.23 -10.47 -7.60
C ARG A 223 22.72 -10.49 -7.79
N VAL A 224 22.31 -10.15 -9.02
CA VAL A 224 20.92 -10.27 -9.43
C VAL A 224 20.44 -11.71 -9.26
N GLY A 225 19.31 -11.90 -8.58
CA GLY A 225 18.72 -13.18 -8.25
C GLY A 225 19.06 -13.72 -6.86
N ASP A 226 20.11 -13.21 -6.20
CA ASP A 226 20.48 -13.64 -4.86
C ASP A 226 19.43 -13.20 -3.83
N LYS A 227 19.36 -13.96 -2.72
CA LYS A 227 18.52 -13.65 -1.57
C LYS A 227 19.31 -13.02 -0.44
N VAL A 228 18.69 -12.06 0.24
CA VAL A 228 19.21 -11.42 1.46
C VAL A 228 18.15 -11.52 2.56
N ASN A 229 18.55 -12.06 3.71
CA ASN A 229 17.65 -12.22 4.85
C ASN A 229 17.70 -10.98 5.74
N LEU A 230 16.63 -10.18 5.71
CA LEU A 230 16.50 -8.97 6.51
C LEU A 230 15.38 -9.22 7.52
N SER A 231 15.72 -9.26 8.80
CA SER A 231 14.74 -9.39 9.88
C SER A 231 13.75 -10.53 9.72
N LYS A 232 14.32 -11.70 9.42
CA LYS A 232 13.64 -12.98 9.23
C LYS A 232 12.74 -13.04 7.99
N VAL A 233 12.89 -12.09 7.06
CA VAL A 233 12.23 -12.10 5.76
C VAL A 233 13.31 -12.17 4.67
N ASP A 234 13.11 -13.08 3.72
CA ASP A 234 14.01 -13.24 2.57
C ASP A 234 13.61 -12.30 1.44
N TYR A 235 14.45 -11.32 1.15
CA TYR A 235 14.31 -10.43 0.00
C TYR A 235 15.14 -10.95 -1.17
N LYS A 236 14.64 -10.79 -2.39
CA LYS A 236 15.37 -11.12 -3.62
C LYS A 236 15.93 -9.86 -4.27
N ILE A 237 17.18 -9.91 -4.74
CA ILE A 237 17.76 -8.84 -5.54
C ILE A 237 17.24 -8.98 -6.98
N VAL A 238 16.51 -7.97 -7.46
CA VAL A 238 15.92 -7.98 -8.81
C VAL A 238 16.82 -7.29 -9.82
N SER A 239 17.47 -6.20 -9.42
CA SER A 239 18.40 -5.48 -10.27
C SER A 239 19.47 -4.78 -9.44
N ILE A 240 20.63 -4.58 -10.07
CA ILE A 240 21.76 -3.81 -9.56
C ILE A 240 22.21 -2.91 -10.70
N THR A 241 22.26 -1.61 -10.47
CA THR A 241 22.85 -0.61 -11.36
C THR A 241 24.16 -0.08 -10.76
N ASP A 242 24.74 0.95 -11.37
CA ASP A 242 25.94 1.63 -10.87
C ASP A 242 25.72 2.37 -9.52
N SER A 243 24.47 2.66 -9.19
CA SER A 243 24.08 3.56 -8.10
C SER A 243 22.93 3.03 -7.24
N GLU A 244 22.21 2.00 -7.69
CA GLU A 244 20.98 1.53 -7.06
C GLU A 244 20.90 0.00 -7.03
N VAL A 245 20.31 -0.53 -5.97
CA VAL A 245 19.98 -1.95 -5.80
C VAL A 245 18.50 -2.06 -5.50
N ILE A 246 17.78 -2.91 -6.23
CA ILE A 246 16.34 -3.12 -6.02
C ILE A 246 16.13 -4.46 -5.32
N LEU A 247 15.52 -4.39 -4.12
CA LEU A 247 15.09 -5.56 -3.35
C LEU A 247 13.59 -5.79 -3.53
N GLU A 248 13.20 -7.05 -3.72
CA GLU A 248 11.82 -7.49 -3.82
C GLU A 248 11.46 -8.38 -2.62
N ASP A 249 10.35 -8.03 -1.97
CA ASP A 249 9.72 -8.78 -0.88
C ASP A 249 9.02 -10.05 -1.40
N PRO A 250 8.80 -11.09 -0.57
CA PRO A 250 7.94 -12.23 -0.92
C PRO A 250 6.55 -11.86 -1.45
N THR A 251 6.01 -10.70 -1.06
CA THR A 251 4.75 -10.11 -1.54
C THR A 251 4.87 -9.34 -2.86
N THR A 252 6.02 -9.42 -3.54
CA THR A 252 6.40 -8.74 -4.80
C THR A 252 6.59 -7.23 -4.72
N LYS A 253 6.57 -6.65 -3.51
CA LYS A 253 6.87 -5.23 -3.32
C LYS A 253 8.35 -4.94 -3.58
N ARG A 254 8.64 -4.00 -4.47
CA ARG A 254 10.00 -3.57 -4.82
C ARG A 254 10.39 -2.32 -4.04
N THR A 255 11.60 -2.35 -3.47
CA THR A 255 12.18 -1.23 -2.73
C THR A 255 13.54 -0.88 -3.33
N PRO A 256 13.69 0.32 -3.91
CA PRO A 256 14.98 0.80 -4.37
C PRO A 256 15.85 1.26 -3.20
N ILE A 257 17.13 0.87 -3.22
CA ILE A 257 18.16 1.33 -2.30
C ILE A 257 19.19 2.07 -3.12
N ARG A 258 19.39 3.35 -2.81
CA ARG A 258 20.36 4.18 -3.52
C ARG A 258 21.65 4.30 -2.72
N ARG A 259 22.77 4.30 -3.44
CA ARG A 259 24.09 4.62 -2.88
C ARG A 259 24.08 6.09 -2.48
N ARG A 260 24.42 6.37 -1.22
CA ARG A 260 24.61 7.73 -0.71
C ARG A 260 26.06 8.15 -0.86
#